data_AF-A0A4Q4N949-F1
#
_entry.id   AF-A0A4Q4N949-F1
#
_cell.length_a   1.000
_cell.length_b   1.000
_cell.length_c   1.000
_cell.angle_alpha   90.00
_cell.angle_beta   90.00
_cell.angle_gamma   90.00
#
_symmetry.space_group_name_H-M   'P 1'
#
loop_
_entity.id
_entity.type
_entity.pdbx_description
1 polymer ?
#
loop_
_entity_poly.entity_id
_entity_poly.type
_entity_poly.pdbx_seq_one_letter_code
_entity_poly.pdbx_strand_id
1 'polypeptide(L)'
;MMRTAFPLLLVAFVQRVASSRYPLLQWDPETVEDCIEWYDNGQGKTCEYVRELYGYTAAEFSEWNPSVGLDCKPWDWQSYCVITQRKYDSIHPTTTSSKVTTTTTSTSQAPSLGPSPTSWDALGCYAQNPNRPILEKNMDPNGDASLRVAKCKDSCYRDAYTFVGVQEGNQCWCSSYVAGEFTKNQTDCNIPCTGNKAEFCGGKGVINVFRALENAAPVTTISVTSASVTSTSLASISVTSTSVKAAAASNSAIKNRAIIGILYRACCL
;
A
#
# COMPACT_ATOMS: atom_id res chain seq x y z
N MET A 1 -24.27 -39.86 29.85
CA MET A 1 -24.45 -38.41 30.08
C MET A 1 -23.15 -37.84 30.59
N MET A 2 -22.41 -37.08 29.77
CA MET A 2 -21.51 -36.01 30.20
C MET A 2 -21.14 -35.24 28.93
N ARG A 3 -21.87 -34.16 28.66
CA ARG A 3 -21.53 -33.19 27.62
C ARG A 3 -20.45 -32.30 28.23
N THR A 4 -19.18 -32.49 27.87
CA THR A 4 -18.13 -31.54 28.19
C THR A 4 -18.05 -30.50 27.07
N ALA A 5 -18.66 -29.35 27.33
CA ALA A 5 -18.51 -28.16 26.51
C ALA A 5 -17.06 -27.68 26.60
N PHE A 6 -16.31 -27.77 25.50
CA PHE A 6 -15.04 -27.07 25.36
C PHE A 6 -15.33 -25.61 25.00
N PRO A 7 -14.78 -24.63 25.73
CA PRO A 7 -15.05 -23.22 25.48
C PRO A 7 -14.38 -22.78 24.18
N LEU A 8 -15.21 -22.30 23.25
CA LEU A 8 -14.93 -21.90 21.87
C LEU A 8 -14.13 -20.57 21.72
N LEU A 9 -13.23 -20.23 22.65
CA LEU A 9 -12.75 -18.84 22.77
C LEU A 9 -11.23 -18.61 22.80
N LEU A 10 -10.40 -19.58 22.40
CA LEU A 10 -8.92 -19.41 22.41
C LEU A 10 -8.18 -20.02 21.21
N VAL A 11 -8.70 -19.88 19.98
CA VAL A 11 -7.95 -20.27 18.76
C VAL A 11 -7.62 -19.08 17.85
N ALA A 12 -7.98 -17.85 18.23
CA ALA A 12 -7.79 -16.69 17.36
C ALA A 12 -6.36 -16.09 17.34
N PHE A 13 -5.33 -16.74 17.92
CA PHE A 13 -4.05 -16.04 18.18
C PHE A 13 -2.71 -16.71 17.79
N VAL A 14 -2.65 -17.80 17.00
CA VAL A 14 -1.32 -18.41 16.69
C VAL A 14 -0.99 -18.69 15.22
N GLN A 15 -1.86 -18.45 14.23
CA GLN A 15 -1.53 -18.80 12.83
C GLN A 15 -1.47 -17.65 11.82
N ARG A 16 -1.31 -16.40 12.28
CA ARG A 16 -1.07 -15.24 11.39
C ARG A 16 0.31 -15.20 10.72
N VAL A 17 1.06 -16.31 10.70
CA VAL A 17 2.46 -16.33 10.23
C VAL A 17 2.63 -16.87 8.81
N ALA A 18 1.57 -17.38 8.18
CA ALA A 18 1.64 -17.95 6.84
C ALA A 18 0.65 -17.33 5.84
N SER A 19 -0.20 -16.41 6.29
CA SER A 19 -1.08 -15.64 5.42
C SER A 19 -0.68 -14.17 5.39
N SER A 20 -0.90 -13.54 4.25
CA SER A 20 -0.50 -12.18 3.95
C SER A 20 -1.63 -11.50 3.17
N ARG A 21 -1.73 -10.17 3.28
CA ARG A 21 -2.70 -9.42 2.46
C ARG A 21 -2.35 -9.41 0.97
N TYR A 22 -1.15 -9.83 0.62
CA TYR A 22 -0.62 -9.79 -0.74
C TYR A 22 0.27 -11.01 -0.97
N PRO A 23 0.20 -11.67 -2.14
CA PRO A 23 1.01 -12.84 -2.42
C PRO A 23 2.50 -12.46 -2.43
N LEU A 24 3.32 -13.28 -1.77
CA LEU A 24 4.79 -13.13 -1.77
C LEU A 24 5.45 -14.00 -2.84
N LEU A 25 4.76 -15.01 -3.37
CA LEU A 25 5.21 -15.88 -4.44
C LEU A 25 4.41 -15.57 -5.72
N GLN A 26 4.82 -16.16 -6.85
CA GLN A 26 3.97 -16.20 -8.06
C GLN A 26 2.62 -16.82 -7.69
N TRP A 27 1.53 -16.44 -8.34
CA TRP A 27 0.23 -17.11 -8.22
C TRP A 27 -0.32 -17.41 -9.61
N ASP A 28 -1.36 -18.23 -9.68
CA ASP A 28 -2.03 -18.53 -10.93
C ASP A 28 -2.78 -17.28 -11.44
N PRO A 29 -2.53 -16.80 -12.68
CA PRO A 29 -3.27 -15.68 -13.27
C PRO A 29 -4.80 -15.85 -13.27
N GLU A 30 -5.30 -17.10 -13.21
CA GLU A 30 -6.73 -17.40 -13.12
C GLU A 30 -7.27 -17.41 -11.67
N THR A 31 -6.42 -17.15 -10.68
CA THR A 31 -6.85 -16.97 -9.28
C THR A 31 -7.88 -15.86 -9.20
N VAL A 32 -8.92 -16.07 -8.38
CA VAL A 32 -10.04 -15.13 -8.25
C VAL A 32 -9.58 -13.70 -7.92
N GLU A 33 -10.14 -12.71 -8.63
CA GLU A 33 -9.73 -11.30 -8.55
C GLU A 33 -10.04 -10.65 -7.19
N ASP A 34 -11.03 -11.15 -6.45
CA ASP A 34 -11.46 -10.58 -5.17
C ASP A 34 -10.75 -11.22 -3.96
N CYS A 35 -9.57 -11.80 -4.16
CA CYS A 35 -8.75 -12.33 -3.09
C CYS A 35 -8.18 -11.23 -2.19
N ILE A 36 -8.42 -11.34 -0.89
CA ILE A 36 -7.96 -10.35 0.11
C ILE A 36 -6.97 -10.93 1.12
N GLU A 37 -6.81 -12.25 1.16
CA GLU A 37 -5.81 -12.92 1.98
C GLU A 37 -5.21 -14.09 1.19
N TRP A 38 -3.88 -14.12 1.18
CA TRP A 38 -3.05 -15.05 0.42
C TRP A 38 -2.27 -15.95 1.37
N TYR A 39 -2.08 -17.21 0.96
CA TYR A 39 -1.22 -18.17 1.63
C TYR A 39 -0.01 -18.48 0.76
N ASP A 40 1.17 -18.22 1.29
CA ASP A 40 2.44 -18.46 0.61
C ASP A 40 2.98 -19.84 1.00
N ASN A 41 2.92 -20.83 0.11
CA ASN A 41 3.18 -22.23 0.48
C ASN A 41 4.67 -22.60 0.67
N GLY A 42 5.59 -21.62 0.62
CA GLY A 42 7.03 -21.83 0.75
C GLY A 42 7.49 -22.41 2.10
N GLN A 43 6.60 -22.45 3.11
CA GLN A 43 6.86 -23.12 4.39
C GLN A 43 6.52 -24.63 4.38
N GLY A 44 6.12 -25.19 3.23
CA GLY A 44 6.02 -26.64 3.02
C GLY A 44 4.81 -27.33 3.66
N LYS A 45 3.73 -26.61 3.98
CA LYS A 45 2.45 -27.26 4.34
C LYS A 45 1.72 -27.74 3.07
N THR A 46 0.99 -28.84 3.20
CA THR A 46 0.23 -29.41 2.09
C THR A 46 -1.06 -28.62 1.83
N CYS A 47 -1.60 -28.74 0.61
CA CYS A 47 -2.90 -28.17 0.24
C CYS A 47 -4.02 -28.62 1.17
N GLU A 48 -4.04 -29.90 1.54
CA GLU A 48 -5.05 -30.47 2.44
C GLU A 48 -4.98 -29.81 3.81
N TYR A 49 -3.78 -29.61 4.35
CA TYR A 49 -3.60 -28.92 5.62
C TYR A 49 -4.15 -27.48 5.58
N VAL A 50 -3.88 -26.75 4.49
CA VAL A 50 -4.36 -25.37 4.33
C VAL A 50 -5.90 -25.37 4.25
N ARG A 51 -6.49 -26.24 3.45
CA ARG A 51 -7.95 -26.36 3.33
C ARG A 51 -8.62 -26.71 4.66
N GLU A 52 -8.04 -27.64 5.42
CA GLU A 52 -8.53 -28.02 6.75
C GLU A 52 -8.40 -26.86 7.75
N LEU A 53 -7.30 -26.11 7.69
CA LEU A 53 -7.06 -24.97 8.57
C LEU A 53 -8.11 -23.86 8.38
N TYR A 54 -8.51 -23.59 7.14
CA TYR A 54 -9.51 -22.56 6.83
C TYR A 54 -10.95 -23.12 6.71
N GLY A 55 -11.11 -24.44 6.74
CA GLY A 55 -12.41 -25.11 6.68
C GLY A 55 -13.08 -25.09 5.30
N TYR A 56 -12.31 -25.20 4.22
CA TYR A 56 -12.83 -25.18 2.84
C TYR A 56 -12.94 -26.57 2.21
N THR A 57 -14.00 -26.75 1.41
CA THR A 57 -14.09 -27.92 0.52
C THR A 57 -13.05 -27.85 -0.60
N ALA A 58 -12.78 -28.99 -1.26
CA ALA A 58 -11.91 -29.01 -2.45
C ALA A 58 -12.43 -28.07 -3.53
N ALA A 59 -13.73 -28.13 -3.78
CA ALA A 59 -14.39 -27.32 -4.79
C ALA A 59 -14.28 -25.83 -4.51
N GLU A 60 -14.55 -25.37 -3.26
CA GLU A 60 -14.38 -23.96 -2.91
C GLU A 60 -12.94 -23.48 -3.07
N PHE A 61 -11.96 -24.28 -2.64
CA PHE A 61 -10.56 -23.88 -2.73
C PHE A 61 -10.06 -23.83 -4.18
N SER A 62 -10.45 -24.81 -5.01
CA SER A 62 -10.17 -24.85 -6.44
C SER A 62 -10.93 -23.78 -7.23
N GLU A 63 -12.11 -23.36 -6.77
CA GLU A 63 -12.86 -22.24 -7.39
C GLU A 63 -12.07 -20.93 -7.27
N TRP A 64 -11.39 -20.73 -6.14
CA TRP A 64 -10.56 -19.53 -5.95
C TRP A 64 -9.17 -19.68 -6.55
N ASN A 65 -8.68 -20.91 -6.69
CA ASN A 65 -7.34 -21.25 -7.18
C ASN A 65 -7.43 -22.31 -8.28
N PRO A 66 -7.75 -21.94 -9.53
CA PRO A 66 -8.00 -22.90 -10.61
C PRO A 66 -6.83 -23.83 -10.94
N SER A 67 -5.59 -23.42 -10.67
CA SER A 67 -4.40 -24.29 -10.80
C SER A 67 -4.39 -25.49 -9.86
N VAL A 68 -5.21 -25.50 -8.80
CA VAL A 68 -5.27 -26.60 -7.83
C VAL A 68 -6.47 -27.49 -8.14
N GLY A 69 -6.21 -28.71 -8.61
CA GLY A 69 -7.24 -29.71 -8.80
C GLY A 69 -7.94 -30.12 -7.50
N LEU A 70 -9.08 -30.80 -7.62
CA LEU A 70 -9.88 -31.26 -6.46
C LEU A 70 -9.11 -32.25 -5.56
N ASP A 71 -8.12 -32.93 -6.13
CA ASP A 71 -7.17 -33.82 -5.46
C ASP A 71 -5.93 -33.09 -4.93
N CYS A 72 -5.99 -31.75 -4.84
CA CYS A 72 -4.90 -30.90 -4.40
C CYS A 72 -3.65 -30.98 -5.28
N LYS A 73 -3.83 -31.22 -6.59
CA LYS A 73 -2.73 -31.32 -7.56
C LYS A 73 -3.00 -30.50 -8.83
N PRO A 74 -1.97 -29.83 -9.38
CA PRO A 74 -0.64 -29.64 -8.80
C PRO A 74 -0.67 -28.75 -7.52
N TRP A 75 0.33 -28.93 -6.65
CA TRP A 75 0.56 -28.09 -5.47
C TRP A 75 1.93 -27.43 -5.59
N ASP A 76 2.02 -26.53 -6.57
CA ASP A 76 3.25 -25.87 -6.95
C ASP A 76 3.67 -24.83 -5.91
N TRP A 77 4.96 -24.47 -5.94
CA TRP A 77 5.51 -23.44 -5.06
C TRP A 77 5.01 -22.05 -5.50
N GLN A 78 3.87 -21.63 -4.95
CA GLN A 78 3.16 -20.41 -5.34
C GLN A 78 2.29 -19.90 -4.19
N SER A 79 1.72 -18.71 -4.36
CA SER A 79 0.72 -18.15 -3.46
C SER A 79 -0.66 -18.63 -3.88
N TYR A 80 -1.53 -18.85 -2.90
CA TYR A 80 -2.91 -19.29 -3.08
C TYR A 80 -3.87 -18.40 -2.32
N CYS A 81 -5.00 -18.07 -2.93
CA CYS A 81 -6.07 -17.35 -2.26
C CYS A 81 -6.67 -18.20 -1.13
N VAL A 82 -6.73 -17.64 0.07
CA VAL A 82 -7.36 -18.27 1.24
C VAL A 82 -8.52 -17.47 1.81
N ILE A 83 -8.69 -16.19 1.48
CA ILE A 83 -9.91 -15.45 1.82
C ILE A 83 -10.27 -14.52 0.65
N THR A 84 -11.50 -14.63 0.15
CA THR A 84 -12.09 -13.66 -0.80
C THR A 84 -12.90 -12.59 -0.08
N GLN A 85 -13.10 -11.44 -0.72
CA GLN A 85 -13.96 -10.38 -0.21
C GLN A 85 -15.38 -10.90 0.07
N ARG A 86 -15.94 -11.72 -0.84
CA ARG A 86 -17.27 -12.33 -0.65
C ARG A 86 -17.34 -13.21 0.59
N LYS A 87 -16.32 -14.06 0.82
CA LYS A 87 -16.28 -14.91 2.01
C LYS A 87 -16.18 -14.06 3.26
N TYR A 88 -15.33 -13.03 3.26
CA TYR A 88 -15.15 -12.10 4.37
C TYR A 88 -16.46 -11.40 4.75
N ASP A 89 -17.20 -10.88 3.76
CA ASP A 89 -18.48 -10.21 3.98
C ASP A 89 -19.55 -11.16 4.52
N SER A 90 -19.51 -12.45 4.11
CA SER A 90 -20.46 -13.47 4.59
C SER A 90 -20.25 -13.84 6.07
N ILE A 91 -19.01 -13.78 6.57
CA ILE A 91 -18.67 -14.09 7.96
C ILE A 91 -18.69 -12.86 8.87
N HIS A 92 -18.52 -11.66 8.30
CA HIS A 92 -18.61 -10.38 9.00
C HIS A 92 -19.72 -9.53 8.38
N PRO A 93 -21.00 -9.84 8.67
CA PRO A 93 -22.12 -9.07 8.13
C PRO A 93 -22.04 -7.64 8.64
N THR A 94 -21.58 -6.74 7.78
CA THR A 94 -21.61 -5.30 7.98
C THR A 94 -22.84 -4.78 7.25
N THR A 95 -23.62 -3.90 7.87
CA THR A 95 -24.76 -3.23 7.25
C THR A 95 -24.26 -2.27 6.16
N THR A 96 -24.03 -2.77 4.94
CA THR A 96 -23.53 -1.97 3.82
C THR A 96 -24.62 -1.80 2.75
N SER A 97 -24.94 -0.53 2.50
CA SER A 97 -25.76 -0.02 1.40
C SER A 97 -25.32 -0.60 0.06
N SER A 98 -26.29 -1.10 -0.70
CA SER A 98 -26.10 -1.69 -2.04
C SER A 98 -25.32 -0.74 -2.97
N LYS A 99 -24.11 -1.13 -3.35
CA LYS A 99 -23.39 -0.53 -4.47
C LYS A 99 -23.91 -1.17 -5.75
N VAL A 100 -24.45 -0.35 -6.66
CA VAL A 100 -25.00 -0.74 -7.95
C VAL A 100 -23.89 -1.40 -8.80
N THR A 101 -24.13 -2.65 -9.19
CA THR A 101 -23.34 -3.39 -10.18
C THR A 101 -23.52 -2.72 -11.54
N THR A 102 -22.50 -1.99 -11.99
CA THR A 102 -22.44 -1.53 -13.39
C THR A 102 -21.71 -2.61 -14.20
N THR A 103 -22.46 -3.33 -15.03
CA THR A 103 -21.91 -4.28 -16.00
C THR A 103 -21.26 -3.51 -17.14
N THR A 104 -19.94 -3.36 -17.11
CA THR A 104 -19.16 -2.85 -18.24
C THR A 104 -18.77 -3.98 -19.17
N THR A 105 -19.32 -3.97 -20.38
CA THR A 105 -18.96 -4.85 -21.48
C THR A 105 -17.54 -4.52 -21.95
N SER A 106 -16.58 -5.40 -21.70
CA SER A 106 -15.18 -5.28 -22.12
C SER A 106 -15.06 -5.46 -23.64
N THR A 107 -14.68 -4.40 -24.34
CA THR A 107 -14.24 -4.50 -25.74
C THR A 107 -12.74 -4.77 -25.74
N SER A 108 -12.31 -5.88 -26.34
CA SER A 108 -10.90 -6.26 -26.48
C SER A 108 -10.14 -5.20 -27.28
N GLN A 109 -9.27 -4.45 -26.60
CA GLN A 109 -8.17 -3.70 -27.22
C GLN A 109 -6.88 -4.07 -26.50
N ALA A 110 -5.80 -4.16 -27.27
CA ALA A 110 -4.47 -4.52 -26.79
C ALA A 110 -3.98 -3.56 -25.68
N PRO A 111 -3.27 -4.03 -24.64
CA PRO A 111 -2.83 -3.18 -23.55
C PRO A 111 -1.76 -2.21 -24.04
N SER A 112 -2.07 -0.92 -24.05
CA SER A 112 -1.08 0.15 -24.09
C SER A 112 -0.89 0.66 -22.67
N LEU A 113 0.29 0.42 -22.09
CA LEU A 113 0.63 0.82 -20.73
C LEU A 113 0.44 2.34 -20.53
N GLY A 114 -0.28 2.70 -19.46
CA GLY A 114 -0.43 4.08 -19.01
C GLY A 114 0.86 4.66 -18.40
N PRO A 115 0.84 5.92 -17.93
CA PRO A 115 2.00 6.55 -17.29
C PRO A 115 2.46 5.79 -16.04
N SER A 116 3.77 5.86 -15.75
CA SER A 116 4.46 5.24 -14.61
C SER A 116 3.68 5.38 -13.28
N PRO A 117 3.63 4.35 -12.41
CA PRO A 117 2.85 4.37 -11.19
C PRO A 117 3.38 5.45 -10.26
N THR A 118 2.46 6.29 -9.78
CA THR A 118 2.79 7.43 -8.93
C THR A 118 3.02 7.00 -7.47
N SER A 119 2.64 5.76 -7.11
CA SER A 119 2.80 5.22 -5.76
C SER A 119 3.54 3.88 -5.76
N TRP A 120 4.47 3.72 -4.83
CA TRP A 120 5.33 2.54 -4.69
C TRP A 120 5.40 2.12 -3.23
N ASP A 121 5.23 0.83 -2.96
CA ASP A 121 5.53 0.25 -1.65
C ASP A 121 7.02 -0.10 -1.57
N ALA A 122 7.68 0.29 -0.49
CA ALA A 122 9.01 -0.22 -0.16
C ALA A 122 8.85 -1.53 0.64
N LEU A 123 9.18 -2.66 0.00
CA LEU A 123 9.03 -3.97 0.64
C LEU A 123 10.14 -4.25 1.62
N GLY A 124 11.36 -3.79 1.34
CA GLY A 124 12.50 -3.85 2.26
C GLY A 124 13.73 -4.50 1.63
N CYS A 125 14.67 -4.91 2.49
CA CYS A 125 15.96 -5.48 2.12
C CYS A 125 15.90 -7.01 2.14
N TYR A 126 16.22 -7.62 1.00
CA TYR A 126 16.20 -9.07 0.78
C TYR A 126 17.63 -9.61 0.60
N ALA A 127 17.91 -10.79 1.16
CA ALA A 127 19.21 -11.43 1.07
C ALA A 127 19.33 -12.29 -0.20
N GLN A 128 20.37 -12.04 -1.00
CA GLN A 128 20.60 -12.74 -2.25
C GLN A 128 20.87 -14.22 -2.02
N ASN A 129 20.11 -15.08 -2.70
CA ASN A 129 20.31 -16.52 -2.63
C ASN A 129 21.16 -16.97 -3.84
N PRO A 130 22.29 -17.67 -3.63
CA PRO A 130 23.15 -18.12 -4.72
C PRO A 130 22.50 -19.17 -5.64
N ASN A 131 21.45 -19.85 -5.18
CA ASN A 131 20.76 -20.90 -5.93
C ASN A 131 19.51 -20.40 -6.66
N ARG A 132 18.99 -19.21 -6.32
CA ARG A 132 17.79 -18.64 -6.95
C ARG A 132 17.87 -17.10 -7.01
N PRO A 133 17.79 -16.49 -8.20
CA PRO A 133 17.73 -15.04 -8.32
C PRO A 133 16.46 -14.50 -7.65
N ILE A 134 16.61 -13.45 -6.82
CA ILE A 134 15.49 -12.78 -6.13
C ILE A 134 14.56 -12.13 -7.15
N LEU A 135 15.15 -11.49 -8.16
CA LEU A 135 14.48 -10.78 -9.24
C LEU A 135 15.04 -11.30 -10.57
N GLU A 136 14.17 -11.38 -11.59
CA GLU A 136 14.46 -12.15 -12.80
C GLU A 136 15.37 -11.45 -13.81
N LYS A 137 15.34 -10.11 -13.89
CA LYS A 137 16.03 -9.35 -14.94
C LYS A 137 16.92 -8.26 -14.38
N ASN A 138 18.22 -8.33 -14.63
CA ASN A 138 19.15 -7.23 -14.41
C ASN A 138 19.17 -6.33 -15.66
N MET A 139 18.82 -5.06 -15.50
CA MET A 139 18.73 -4.11 -16.61
C MET A 139 20.07 -3.51 -17.00
N ASP A 140 21.05 -3.56 -16.09
CA ASP A 140 22.36 -2.94 -16.20
C ASP A 140 23.41 -3.83 -15.50
N PRO A 141 23.80 -4.96 -16.12
CA PRO A 141 24.74 -5.91 -15.51
C PRO A 141 26.11 -5.30 -15.17
N ASN A 142 26.52 -4.29 -15.93
CA ASN A 142 27.77 -3.55 -15.72
C ASN A 142 27.61 -2.33 -14.79
N GLY A 143 26.39 -2.09 -14.30
CA GLY A 143 26.00 -0.97 -13.47
C GLY A 143 25.74 0.34 -14.23
N ASP A 144 24.85 1.15 -13.67
CA ASP A 144 24.53 2.50 -14.10
C ASP A 144 25.22 3.53 -13.19
N ALA A 145 26.08 4.38 -13.76
CA ALA A 145 26.78 5.45 -13.05
C ALA A 145 25.84 6.59 -12.57
N SER A 146 24.61 6.62 -13.08
CA SER A 146 23.60 7.63 -12.80
C SER A 146 22.35 7.05 -12.12
N LEU A 147 22.48 5.86 -11.50
CA LEU A 147 21.34 5.16 -10.92
C LEU A 147 20.66 6.01 -9.84
N ARG A 148 19.35 6.14 -9.97
CA ARG A 148 18.43 6.63 -8.93
C ARG A 148 17.33 5.59 -8.78
N VAL A 149 16.75 5.49 -7.59
CA VAL A 149 15.64 4.55 -7.34
C VAL A 149 14.48 4.83 -8.30
N ALA A 150 14.15 6.10 -8.53
CA ALA A 150 13.11 6.51 -9.47
C ALA A 150 13.39 6.07 -10.93
N LYS A 151 14.64 6.20 -11.39
CA LYS A 151 15.04 5.79 -12.74
C LYS A 151 14.85 4.29 -12.95
N CYS A 152 15.20 3.49 -11.94
CA CYS A 152 15.02 2.05 -11.97
C CYS A 152 13.52 1.67 -11.99
N LYS A 153 12.74 2.30 -11.11
CA LYS A 153 11.28 2.15 -11.05
C LYS A 153 10.58 2.40 -12.38
N ASP A 154 10.88 3.54 -13.00
CA ASP A 154 10.31 3.91 -14.31
C ASP A 154 10.70 2.93 -15.42
N SER A 155 11.95 2.46 -15.41
CA SER A 155 12.46 1.54 -16.43
C SER A 155 11.79 0.17 -16.33
N CYS A 156 11.70 -0.39 -15.12
CA CYS A 156 11.04 -1.67 -14.90
C CYS A 156 9.54 -1.62 -15.20
N TYR A 157 8.86 -0.54 -14.81
CA TYR A 157 7.44 -0.40 -15.09
C TYR A 157 7.15 -0.31 -16.59
N ARG A 158 7.96 0.44 -17.35
CA ARG A 158 7.84 0.51 -18.82
C ARG A 158 8.05 -0.85 -19.50
N ASP A 159 8.83 -1.72 -18.89
CA ASP A 159 9.06 -3.10 -19.32
C ASP A 159 8.00 -4.08 -18.75
N ALA A 160 6.90 -3.58 -18.19
CA ALA A 160 5.78 -4.33 -17.63
C ALA A 160 6.11 -5.17 -16.37
N TYR A 161 7.09 -4.75 -15.57
CA TYR A 161 7.40 -5.37 -14.28
C TYR A 161 6.77 -4.64 -13.09
N THR A 162 6.21 -5.42 -12.16
CA THR A 162 5.57 -4.91 -10.95
C THR A 162 6.55 -4.69 -9.79
N PHE A 163 7.67 -5.43 -9.79
CA PHE A 163 8.69 -5.35 -8.75
C PHE A 163 10.01 -4.82 -9.28
N VAL A 164 10.68 -4.05 -8.42
CA VAL A 164 11.88 -3.30 -8.74
C VAL A 164 12.88 -3.53 -7.63
N GLY A 165 14.11 -3.83 -7.98
CA GLY A 165 15.21 -3.97 -7.06
C GLY A 165 16.37 -3.06 -7.40
N VAL A 166 17.03 -2.55 -6.37
CA VAL A 166 18.29 -1.82 -6.52
C VAL A 166 19.36 -2.50 -5.68
N GLN A 167 20.51 -2.77 -6.30
CA GLN A 167 21.58 -3.56 -5.72
C GLN A 167 22.94 -2.85 -5.89
N GLU A 168 23.83 -3.04 -4.90
CA GLU A 168 25.24 -2.59 -4.90
C GLU A 168 25.48 -1.10 -5.20
N GLY A 169 24.44 -0.26 -5.08
CA GLY A 169 24.52 1.16 -5.34
C GLY A 169 24.34 1.55 -6.82
N ASN A 170 24.47 0.60 -7.74
CA ASN A 170 24.56 0.89 -9.17
C ASN A 170 23.83 -0.10 -10.09
N GLN A 171 23.11 -1.11 -9.58
CA GLN A 171 22.37 -2.06 -10.41
C GLN A 171 20.86 -1.89 -10.27
N CYS A 172 20.13 -1.94 -11.39
CA CYS A 172 18.67 -2.04 -11.44
C CYS A 172 18.23 -3.44 -11.83
N TRP A 173 17.24 -3.93 -11.10
CA TRP A 173 16.63 -5.23 -11.30
C TRP A 173 15.11 -5.09 -11.42
N CYS A 174 14.52 -5.86 -12.32
CA CYS A 174 13.08 -5.90 -12.54
C CYS A 174 12.57 -7.32 -12.39
N SER A 175 11.34 -7.45 -11.90
CA SER A 175 10.71 -8.75 -11.80
C SER A 175 9.19 -8.68 -11.72
N SER A 176 8.55 -9.77 -12.11
CA SER A 176 7.12 -10.02 -11.95
C SER A 176 6.82 -10.67 -10.58
N TYR A 177 7.85 -11.11 -9.87
CA TYR A 177 7.78 -11.72 -8.53
C TYR A 177 8.96 -11.30 -7.66
N VAL A 178 8.88 -11.55 -6.35
CA VAL A 178 10.03 -11.39 -5.44
C VAL A 178 10.30 -12.73 -4.78
N ALA A 179 11.44 -13.34 -5.10
CA ALA A 179 11.89 -14.55 -4.43
C ALA A 179 12.87 -14.21 -3.29
N GLY A 180 13.00 -15.09 -2.30
CA GLY A 180 13.98 -14.95 -1.24
C GLY A 180 13.44 -14.39 0.08
N GLU A 181 14.32 -14.26 1.06
CA GLU A 181 13.97 -13.89 2.43
C GLU A 181 14.50 -12.50 2.78
N PHE A 182 13.83 -11.85 3.74
CA PHE A 182 14.34 -10.64 4.35
C PHE A 182 15.70 -10.89 5.00
N THR A 183 16.64 -9.96 4.85
CA THR A 183 17.84 -9.98 5.69
C THR A 183 17.47 -9.66 7.13
N LYS A 184 18.19 -10.28 8.08
CA LYS A 184 18.11 -9.95 9.50
C LYS A 184 18.48 -8.49 9.76
N ASN A 185 19.35 -7.90 8.93
CA ASN A 185 19.78 -6.52 9.08
C ASN A 185 19.41 -5.65 7.88
N GLN A 186 18.34 -4.87 8.03
CA GLN A 186 17.85 -4.00 6.96
C GLN A 186 18.84 -2.90 6.57
N THR A 187 19.80 -2.54 7.44
CA THR A 187 20.80 -1.53 7.11
C THR A 187 21.86 -2.02 6.12
N ASP A 188 21.92 -3.33 5.85
CA ASP A 188 22.83 -3.88 4.84
C ASP A 188 22.51 -3.31 3.44
N CYS A 189 21.28 -2.85 3.22
CA CYS A 189 20.85 -2.21 1.99
C CYS A 189 21.07 -0.68 1.93
N ASN A 190 21.89 -0.11 2.82
CA ASN A 190 22.12 1.33 2.88
C ASN A 190 23.31 1.81 2.01
N ILE A 191 23.71 1.08 0.96
CA ILE A 191 24.70 1.61 0.01
C ILE A 191 24.07 2.75 -0.79
N PRO A 192 24.65 3.96 -0.80
CA PRO A 192 24.08 5.07 -1.54
C PRO A 192 24.09 4.86 -3.05
N CYS A 193 23.03 5.29 -3.74
CA CYS A 193 22.95 5.20 -5.20
C CYS A 193 24.06 6.00 -5.89
N THR A 194 24.50 5.58 -7.07
CA THR A 194 25.51 6.29 -7.87
C THR A 194 25.05 7.67 -8.34
N GLY A 195 23.79 7.79 -8.78
CA GLY A 195 23.19 9.04 -9.29
C GLY A 195 22.44 9.89 -8.26
N ASN A 196 22.25 9.40 -7.03
CA ASN A 196 21.71 10.17 -5.90
C ASN A 196 22.19 9.61 -4.56
N LYS A 197 23.07 10.34 -3.85
CA LYS A 197 23.63 9.90 -2.56
C LYS A 197 22.66 10.01 -1.37
N ALA A 198 21.50 10.63 -1.55
CA ALA A 198 20.45 10.68 -0.54
C ALA A 198 19.51 9.45 -0.57
N GLU A 199 19.65 8.59 -1.59
CA GLU A 199 18.86 7.36 -1.75
C GLU A 199 19.74 6.12 -1.50
N PHE A 200 19.13 5.05 -1.03
CA PHE A 200 19.79 3.78 -0.77
C PHE A 200 19.47 2.73 -1.84
N CYS A 201 20.50 2.24 -2.51
CA CYS A 201 20.45 1.32 -3.64
C CYS A 201 20.97 -0.08 -3.30
N GLY A 202 20.52 -0.63 -2.17
CA GLY A 202 20.82 -2.01 -1.79
C GLY A 202 22.20 -2.17 -1.18
N GLY A 203 22.80 -3.35 -1.35
CA GLY A 203 24.06 -3.70 -0.72
C GLY A 203 24.76 -4.87 -1.39
N LYS A 204 25.93 -5.25 -0.88
CA LYS A 204 26.63 -6.44 -1.36
C LYS A 204 25.85 -7.68 -0.92
N GLY A 205 25.37 -8.48 -1.89
CA GLY A 205 24.57 -9.67 -1.61
C GLY A 205 23.19 -9.41 -1.02
N VAL A 206 22.70 -8.16 -1.07
CA VAL A 206 21.36 -7.78 -0.62
C VAL A 206 20.74 -6.77 -1.58
N ILE A 207 19.42 -6.77 -1.69
CA ILE A 207 18.68 -5.94 -2.65
C ILE A 207 17.50 -5.25 -1.96
N ASN A 208 17.36 -3.94 -2.17
CA ASN A 208 16.17 -3.20 -1.74
C ASN A 208 15.08 -3.39 -2.78
N VAL A 209 13.92 -3.91 -2.37
CA VAL A 209 12.81 -4.22 -3.26
C VAL A 209 11.65 -3.26 -3.07
N PHE A 210 11.06 -2.82 -4.18
CA PHE A 210 9.88 -1.98 -4.26
C PHE A 210 8.82 -2.64 -5.13
N ARG A 211 7.55 -2.39 -4.81
CA ARG A 211 6.40 -2.85 -5.59
C ARG A 211 5.63 -1.65 -6.12
N ALA A 212 5.28 -1.69 -7.40
CA ALA A 212 4.34 -0.76 -7.99
C ALA A 212 2.97 -0.98 -7.33
N LEU A 213 2.40 0.09 -6.77
CA LEU A 213 0.97 0.09 -6.52
C LEU A 213 0.34 0.46 -7.85
N GLU A 214 -0.45 -0.45 -8.43
CA GLU A 214 -1.27 -0.10 -9.60
C GLU A 214 -1.91 1.24 -9.31
N ASN A 215 -1.71 2.22 -10.20
CA ASN A 215 -2.40 3.49 -10.09
C ASN A 215 -3.86 3.13 -9.93
N ALA A 216 -4.44 3.35 -8.73
CA ALA A 216 -5.87 3.39 -8.58
C ALA A 216 -6.33 4.28 -9.73
N ALA A 217 -7.09 3.71 -10.67
CA ALA A 217 -7.54 4.41 -11.86
C ALA A 217 -7.96 5.80 -11.41
N PRO A 218 -7.60 6.89 -12.12
CA PRO A 218 -8.00 8.21 -11.70
C PRO A 218 -9.51 8.18 -11.54
N VAL A 219 -9.98 8.21 -10.28
CA VAL A 219 -11.38 8.39 -9.98
C VAL A 219 -11.64 9.76 -10.56
N THR A 220 -12.21 9.77 -11.76
CA THR A 220 -12.70 10.97 -12.38
C THR A 220 -13.74 11.45 -11.40
N THR A 221 -13.36 12.42 -10.59
CA THR A 221 -14.21 13.06 -9.61
C THR A 221 -15.20 13.86 -10.44
N ILE A 222 -16.27 13.19 -10.87
CA ILE A 222 -17.45 13.86 -11.38
C ILE A 222 -17.91 14.73 -10.22
N SER A 223 -17.64 16.01 -10.35
CA SER A 223 -18.22 17.05 -9.51
C SER A 223 -19.72 16.97 -9.75
N VAL A 224 -20.42 16.25 -8.89
CA VAL A 224 -21.87 16.26 -8.85
C VAL A 224 -22.23 17.63 -8.28
N THR A 225 -22.47 18.57 -9.18
CA THR A 225 -23.04 19.88 -8.84
C THR A 225 -24.39 19.61 -8.17
N SER A 226 -24.37 19.63 -6.84
CA SER A 226 -25.57 19.48 -6.04
C SER A 226 -26.38 20.76 -6.24
N ALA A 227 -27.50 20.66 -6.94
CA ALA A 227 -28.43 21.75 -7.11
C ALA A 227 -28.86 22.27 -5.73
N SER A 228 -28.65 23.57 -5.51
CA SER A 228 -29.02 24.29 -4.31
C SER A 228 -30.54 24.37 -4.20
N VAL A 229 -31.12 23.59 -3.28
CA VAL A 229 -32.50 23.79 -2.83
C VAL A 229 -32.57 25.08 -2.02
N THR A 230 -33.29 26.06 -2.57
CA THR A 230 -33.56 27.35 -1.97
C THR A 230 -34.50 27.19 -0.78
N SER A 231 -34.03 27.50 0.43
CA SER A 231 -34.89 27.60 1.62
C SER A 231 -35.20 29.07 1.92
N THR A 232 -36.46 29.42 1.71
CA THR A 232 -37.07 30.73 1.96
C THR A 232 -37.23 30.95 3.47
N SER A 233 -36.59 31.97 4.05
CA SER A 233 -36.87 32.38 5.44
C SER A 233 -37.82 33.59 5.46
N LEU A 234 -39.00 33.41 6.07
CA LEU A 234 -39.92 34.50 6.41
C LEU A 234 -39.40 35.31 7.60
N ALA A 235 -39.66 36.62 7.53
CA ALA A 235 -39.31 37.63 8.51
C ALA A 235 -40.04 37.51 9.86
N SER A 236 -39.46 38.08 10.92
CA SER A 236 -40.25 38.77 11.95
C SER A 236 -39.45 39.82 12.74
N ILE A 237 -39.93 41.05 12.59
CA ILE A 237 -40.27 42.04 13.63
C ILE A 237 -39.15 42.81 14.35
N SER A 238 -39.23 44.12 14.09
CA SER A 238 -38.56 45.27 14.68
C SER A 238 -38.85 45.47 16.17
N VAL A 239 -37.85 45.99 16.89
CA VAL A 239 -38.07 46.88 18.04
C VAL A 239 -37.19 48.13 17.88
N THR A 240 -37.84 49.28 18.04
CA THR A 240 -37.35 50.63 17.78
C THR A 240 -36.96 51.33 19.09
N SER A 241 -36.22 52.44 18.93
CA SER A 241 -36.02 53.58 19.83
C SER A 241 -34.75 53.52 20.70
N THR A 242 -33.93 54.57 20.87
CA THR A 242 -33.99 55.97 20.40
C THR A 242 -32.59 56.58 20.50
N SER A 243 -32.37 57.62 19.69
CA SER A 243 -31.16 58.42 19.51
C SER A 243 -30.64 59.17 20.75
N VAL A 244 -29.32 59.37 20.84
CA VAL A 244 -28.72 60.70 21.09
C VAL A 244 -27.40 60.85 20.34
N LYS A 245 -27.16 62.09 19.91
CA LYS A 245 -26.19 62.58 18.92
C LYS A 245 -25.16 63.46 19.63
N ALA A 246 -23.91 63.51 19.12
CA ALA A 246 -22.86 64.55 19.23
C ALA A 246 -21.50 63.90 19.53
N ALA A 247 -20.34 64.38 19.10
CA ALA A 247 -19.93 65.37 18.12
C ALA A 247 -18.40 65.19 17.91
N ALA A 248 -17.87 65.73 16.83
CA ALA A 248 -16.46 65.70 16.44
C ALA A 248 -15.54 66.62 17.26
N ALA A 249 -14.23 66.29 17.30
CA ALA A 249 -13.03 67.16 17.29
C ALA A 249 -11.85 66.36 17.89
N SER A 250 -10.77 66.04 17.16
CA SER A 250 -9.65 66.90 16.70
C SER A 250 -8.62 67.24 17.78
N ASN A 251 -7.40 66.77 17.51
CA ASN A 251 -6.07 67.38 17.73
C ASN A 251 -5.33 67.35 19.08
N SER A 252 -4.04 66.99 18.92
CA SER A 252 -2.82 67.56 19.52
C SER A 252 -2.22 66.91 20.78
N ALA A 253 -1.13 66.20 20.51
CA ALA A 253 0.19 66.24 21.16
C ALA A 253 0.39 67.14 22.40
N ILE A 254 1.07 66.57 23.41
CA ILE A 254 2.15 67.16 24.26
C ILE A 254 2.82 65.95 24.98
N LYS A 255 4.07 65.56 24.68
CA LYS A 255 5.40 66.09 25.07
C LYS A 255 5.92 65.54 26.41
N ASN A 256 7.11 64.93 26.34
CA ASN A 256 8.18 64.85 27.35
C ASN A 256 7.95 63.98 28.62
N ARG A 257 8.94 63.33 29.23
CA ARG A 257 10.40 63.22 29.02
C ARG A 257 10.93 62.02 29.83
N ALA A 258 12.07 61.51 29.36
CA ALA A 258 13.09 60.66 29.97
C ALA A 258 13.26 60.63 31.50
N ILE A 259 13.75 59.48 32.01
CA ILE A 259 14.89 59.28 32.93
C ILE A 259 15.34 57.81 32.69
N ILE A 260 16.45 57.55 31.98
CA ILE A 260 17.83 57.36 32.46
C ILE A 260 17.99 56.10 33.33
N GLY A 261 18.81 55.16 32.84
CA GLY A 261 19.26 53.98 33.57
C GLY A 261 20.00 52.98 32.70
N ILE A 262 21.12 53.41 32.12
CA ILE A 262 22.09 52.59 31.36
C ILE A 262 22.93 51.78 32.37
N LEU A 263 23.51 50.66 31.88
CA LEU A 263 24.76 49.98 32.31
C LEU A 263 24.50 48.71 33.15
N TYR A 264 25.11 47.55 32.91
CA TYR A 264 26.22 47.14 32.05
C TYR A 264 26.34 45.60 32.06
N ARG A 265 26.83 45.00 30.95
CA ARG A 265 27.71 43.80 30.85
C ARG A 265 27.18 42.44 31.41
N ALA A 266 27.61 41.26 30.96
CA ALA A 266 28.35 40.75 29.81
C ALA A 266 28.51 39.22 30.00
N CYS A 267 28.74 38.52 28.87
CA CYS A 267 29.52 37.28 28.72
C CYS A 267 29.08 35.96 29.38
N CYS A 268 28.84 35.01 28.47
CA CYS A 268 29.39 33.65 28.41
C CYS A 268 29.75 32.92 29.71
N LEU A 269 29.11 31.76 29.88
CA LEU A 269 29.75 30.45 29.91
C LEU A 269 28.76 29.41 29.37
#